data_AF-A0A7X8IAU5-F1
#
_entry.id   AF-A0A7X8IAU5-F1
#
_cell.length_a   1.000
_cell.length_b   1.000
_cell.length_c   1.000
_cell.angle_alpha   90.00
_cell.angle_beta   90.00
_cell.angle_gamma   90.00
#
_symmetry.space_group_name_H-M   'P 1'
#
loop_
_entity.id
_entity.type
_entity.pdbx_description
1 polymer ?
#
loop_
_entity_poly.entity_id
_entity_poly.type
_entity_poly.pdbx_seq_one_letter_code
_entity_poly.pdbx_strand_id
1 'polypeptide(L)'
;CESLNFWNDIMGEHAEFIDGMLDPTEKDLRKKARAFAKKFEKLVEVCIKTAERQILQESIEDTKGIIDFKRASTEGLLQCKIKSIIPPLLADHVLREANHYLRLLTMLKR
;
A
#
# COMPACT_ATOMS: atom_id res chain seq x y z
N CYS A 1 8.76 10.10 13.49
CA CYS A 1 7.49 9.55 12.97
C CYS A 1 6.78 10.41 11.92
N GLU A 2 6.85 11.75 11.88
CA GLU A 2 6.05 12.54 10.91
C GLU A 2 6.22 12.09 9.44
N SER A 3 7.45 11.94 8.97
CA SER A 3 7.74 11.50 7.60
C SER A 3 7.36 10.04 7.32
N LEU A 4 7.40 9.17 8.34
CA LEU A 4 6.93 7.77 8.26
C LEU A 4 5.40 7.72 8.17
N ASN A 5 4.72 8.48 9.02
CA ASN A 5 3.26 8.54 9.04
C ASN A 5 2.72 9.10 7.74
N PHE A 6 3.34 10.15 7.17
CA PHE A 6 2.93 10.67 5.87
C PHE A 6 2.82 9.56 4.81
N TRP A 7 3.87 8.75 4.64
CA TRP A 7 3.84 7.72 3.63
C TRP A 7 3.04 6.47 4.02
N ASN A 8 3.00 6.11 5.31
CA ASN A 8 2.13 5.02 5.78
C ASN A 8 0.66 5.36 5.54
N ASP A 9 0.26 6.59 5.83
CA ASP A 9 -1.10 7.09 5.59
C ASP A 9 -1.44 7.03 4.10
N ILE A 10 -0.58 7.57 3.23
CA ILE A 10 -0.73 7.47 1.77
C ILE A 10 -0.83 6.00 1.30
N MET A 11 -0.05 5.07 1.86
CA MET A 11 -0.19 3.65 1.50
C MET A 11 -1.50 3.02 1.99
N GLY A 12 -2.02 3.48 3.13
CA GLY A 12 -3.34 3.13 3.66
C GLY A 12 -4.47 3.61 2.75
N GLU A 13 -4.51 4.92 2.46
CA GLU A 13 -5.46 5.54 1.53
C GLU A 13 -5.42 4.87 0.15
N HIS A 14 -4.22 4.51 -0.31
CA HIS A 14 -4.07 3.75 -1.54
C HIS A 14 -4.80 2.42 -1.52
N ALA A 15 -4.71 1.69 -0.42
CA ALA A 15 -5.39 0.41 -0.27
C ALA A 15 -6.91 0.59 -0.17
N GLU A 16 -7.38 1.66 0.45
CA GLU A 16 -8.81 1.98 0.55
C GLU A 16 -9.43 2.30 -0.82
N PHE A 17 -8.82 3.20 -1.61
CA PHE A 17 -9.39 3.53 -2.92
C PHE A 17 -9.30 2.33 -3.87
N ILE A 18 -8.26 1.48 -3.77
CA ILE A 18 -8.20 0.23 -4.55
C ILE A 18 -9.39 -0.67 -4.19
N ASP A 19 -9.72 -0.87 -2.91
CA ASP A 19 -10.93 -1.62 -2.53
C ASP A 19 -12.22 -0.98 -3.07
N GLY A 20 -12.30 0.36 -3.02
CA GLY A 20 -13.47 1.11 -3.48
C GLY A 20 -13.67 1.09 -5.01
N MET A 21 -12.60 0.95 -5.78
CA MET A 21 -12.64 0.97 -7.25
C MET A 21 -12.61 -0.41 -7.90
N LEU A 22 -12.28 -1.47 -7.15
CA LEU A 22 -12.43 -2.85 -7.60
C LEU A 22 -13.91 -3.21 -7.75
N ASP A 23 -14.23 -4.02 -8.78
CA ASP A 23 -15.59 -4.52 -8.94
C ASP A 23 -16.01 -5.35 -7.70
N PRO A 24 -17.26 -5.24 -7.22
CA PRO A 24 -17.71 -5.97 -6.03
C PRO A 24 -17.54 -7.49 -6.10
N THR A 25 -17.44 -8.07 -7.31
CA THR A 25 -17.21 -9.50 -7.50
C THR A 25 -15.74 -9.92 -7.29
N GLU A 26 -14.78 -9.00 -7.29
CA GLU A 26 -13.35 -9.25 -7.02
C GLU A 26 -13.07 -9.45 -5.52
N LYS A 27 -13.81 -10.36 -4.87
CA LYS A 27 -13.88 -10.50 -3.40
C LYS A 27 -12.52 -10.68 -2.73
N ASP A 28 -11.63 -11.46 -3.33
CA ASP A 28 -10.32 -11.77 -2.76
C ASP A 28 -9.36 -10.57 -2.86
N LEU A 29 -9.34 -9.88 -4.00
CA LEU A 29 -8.56 -8.65 -4.19
C LEU A 29 -9.04 -7.55 -3.24
N ARG A 30 -10.36 -7.38 -3.12
CA ARG A 30 -10.98 -6.45 -2.18
C ARG A 30 -10.64 -6.75 -0.73
N LYS A 31 -10.69 -8.03 -0.33
CA LYS A 31 -10.28 -8.47 1.01
C LYS A 31 -8.80 -8.17 1.26
N LYS A 32 -7.93 -8.38 0.28
CA LYS A 32 -6.50 -8.10 0.37
C LYS A 32 -6.23 -6.59 0.48
N ALA A 33 -6.91 -5.76 -0.31
CA ALA A 33 -6.83 -4.31 -0.23
C ALA A 33 -7.24 -3.79 1.17
N ARG A 34 -8.40 -4.23 1.69
CA ARG A 34 -8.81 -3.89 3.07
C ARG A 34 -7.83 -4.33 4.14
N ALA A 35 -7.16 -5.47 3.96
CA ALA A 35 -6.16 -5.93 4.91
C ALA A 35 -4.91 -5.02 4.91
N PHE A 36 -4.51 -4.49 3.75
CA PHE A 36 -3.44 -3.49 3.68
C PHE A 36 -3.84 -2.16 4.32
N ALA A 37 -5.06 -1.67 4.04
CA ALA A 37 -5.56 -0.43 4.67
C ALA A 37 -5.43 -0.50 6.20
N LYS A 38 -5.94 -1.58 6.81
CA LYS A 38 -5.85 -1.82 8.26
C LYS A 38 -4.43 -1.94 8.80
N LYS A 39 -3.51 -2.51 8.01
CA LYS A 39 -2.10 -2.62 8.40
C LYS A 39 -1.46 -1.24 8.51
N PHE A 40 -1.66 -0.41 7.49
CA PHE A 40 -1.11 0.94 7.46
C PHE A 40 -1.78 1.88 8.47
N GLU A 41 -3.10 1.80 8.64
CA GLU A 41 -3.85 2.48 9.70
C GLU A 41 -3.22 2.20 11.07
N LYS A 42 -3.00 0.92 11.39
CA LYS A 42 -2.36 0.52 12.65
C LYS A 42 -0.97 1.13 12.81
N LEU A 43 -0.15 1.17 11.76
CA LEU A 43 1.19 1.77 11.82
C LEU A 43 1.12 3.26 12.17
N VAL A 44 0.17 3.98 11.58
CA VAL A 44 -0.05 5.41 11.85
C VAL A 44 -0.50 5.63 13.31
N GLU A 45 -1.46 4.84 13.79
CA GLU A 45 -2.00 4.93 15.15
C GLU A 45 -0.95 4.68 16.24
N VAL A 46 -0.07 3.70 16.03
CA VAL A 46 0.90 3.28 17.05
C VAL A 46 2.23 4.03 16.99
N CYS A 47 2.47 4.88 15.99
CA CYS A 47 3.77 5.55 15.79
C CYS A 47 4.18 6.43 16.98
N ILE A 48 3.22 7.02 17.70
CA ILE A 48 3.50 7.87 18.88
C ILE A 48 3.86 7.02 20.11
N LYS A 49 3.40 5.77 20.16
CA LYS A 49 3.48 4.90 21.35
C LYS A 49 4.55 3.83 21.25
N THR A 50 5.06 3.58 20.05
CA THR A 50 5.99 2.48 19.73
C THR A 50 7.36 3.05 19.35
N ALA A 51 8.42 2.27 19.62
CA ALA A 51 9.76 2.65 19.20
C ALA A 51 9.83 2.85 17.67
N GLU A 52 10.39 3.99 17.23
CA GLU A 52 10.48 4.34 15.81
C GLU A 52 11.17 3.26 14.96
N ARG A 53 12.16 2.56 15.52
CA ARG A 53 12.84 1.44 14.85
C ARG A 53 11.90 0.28 14.54
N GLN A 54 10.95 -0.02 15.43
CA GLN A 54 9.96 -1.08 15.21
C GLN A 54 8.99 -0.66 14.13
N ILE A 55 8.47 0.58 14.18
CA ILE A 55 7.60 1.12 13.13
C ILE A 55 8.30 1.11 11.77
N LEU A 56 9.57 1.51 11.71
CA LEU A 56 10.36 1.48 10.49
C LEU A 56 10.44 0.07 9.90
N GLN A 57 10.70 -0.94 10.74
CA GLN A 57 10.80 -2.33 10.29
C GLN A 57 9.45 -2.88 9.78
N GLU A 58 8.36 -2.64 10.52
CA GLU A 58 7.01 -3.05 10.10
C GLU A 58 6.59 -2.31 8.81
N SER A 59 6.88 -1.00 8.71
CA SER A 59 6.61 -0.20 7.51
C SER A 59 7.36 -0.75 6.29
N ILE A 60 8.60 -1.23 6.44
CA ILE A 60 9.35 -1.88 5.35
C ILE A 60 8.65 -3.15 4.88
N GLU A 61 8.20 -3.99 5.81
CA GLU A 61 7.57 -5.27 5.50
C GLU A 61 6.21 -5.07 4.81
N ASP A 62 5.37 -4.20 5.35
CA ASP A 62 4.07 -3.91 4.76
C ASP A 62 4.18 -3.15 3.43
N THR A 63 5.19 -2.26 3.29
CA THR A 63 5.46 -1.58 2.00
C THR A 63 5.91 -2.57 0.92
N LYS A 64 6.74 -3.56 1.24
CA LYS A 64 7.08 -4.64 0.28
C LYS A 64 5.83 -5.41 -0.13
N GLY A 65 5.00 -5.78 0.84
CA GLY A 65 3.74 -6.49 0.59
C GLY A 65 2.80 -5.72 -0.33
N ILE A 66 2.61 -4.42 -0.10
CA ILE A 66 1.70 -3.61 -0.94
C ILE A 66 2.31 -3.32 -2.32
N ILE A 67 3.63 -3.24 -2.46
CA ILE A 67 4.30 -3.17 -3.78
C ILE A 67 3.96 -4.41 -4.61
N ASP A 68 4.10 -5.60 -4.04
CA ASP A 68 3.81 -6.84 -4.76
C ASP A 68 2.33 -6.94 -5.14
N PHE A 69 1.44 -6.50 -4.25
CA PHE A 69 0.02 -6.41 -4.54
C PHE A 69 -0.30 -5.42 -5.67
N LYS A 70 0.27 -4.21 -5.63
CA LYS A 70 0.07 -3.18 -6.65
C LYS A 70 0.66 -3.60 -8.00
N ARG A 71 1.81 -4.29 -8.01
CA ARG A 71 2.43 -4.84 -9.23
C ARG A 71 1.52 -5.88 -9.88
N ALA A 72 1.11 -6.90 -9.13
CA ALA A 72 0.22 -7.94 -9.63
C ALA A 72 -1.14 -7.37 -10.10
N SER A 73 -1.67 -6.37 -9.39
CA SER A 73 -2.91 -5.70 -9.78
C SER A 73 -2.74 -4.90 -11.08
N THR A 74 -1.62 -4.18 -11.25
CA THR A 74 -1.31 -3.44 -12.47
C THR A 74 -1.19 -4.38 -13.67
N GLU A 75 -0.48 -5.50 -13.51
CA GLU A 75 -0.36 -6.54 -14.55
C GLU A 75 -1.72 -7.17 -14.89
N GLY A 76 -2.54 -7.47 -13.88
CA GLY A 76 -3.89 -8.00 -14.07
C GLY A 76 -4.82 -7.04 -14.80
N LEU A 77 -4.74 -5.73 -14.52
CA LEU A 77 -5.50 -4.69 -15.22
C LEU A 77 -5.05 -4.56 -16.67
N LEU A 78 -3.74 -4.54 -16.95
CA LEU A 78 -3.19 -4.48 -18.31
C LEU A 78 -3.58 -5.72 -19.16
N GLN A 79 -3.76 -6.87 -18.51
CA GLN A 79 -4.20 -8.12 -19.14
C GLN A 79 -5.73 -8.27 -19.21
N CYS A 80 -6.50 -7.26 -18.77
CA CYS A 80 -7.96 -7.31 -18.67
C CYS A 80 -8.50 -8.49 -17.82
N LYS A 81 -7.73 -8.94 -16.82
CA LYS A 81 -8.09 -10.05 -15.91
C LYS A 81 -8.78 -9.61 -14.62
N ILE A 82 -8.72 -8.31 -14.30
CA ILE A 82 -9.32 -7.72 -13.10
C ILE A 82 -10.43 -6.78 -13.51
N LYS A 83 -11.63 -6.97 -12.96
CA LYS A 83 -12.76 -6.06 -13.15
C LYS A 83 -12.65 -4.90 -12.15
N SER A 84 -12.59 -3.68 -12.66
CA SER A 84 -12.52 -2.47 -11.85
C SER A 84 -12.84 -1.25 -12.69
N ILE A 85 -12.95 -0.09 -12.04
CA ILE A 85 -12.93 1.22 -12.69
C ILE A 85 -11.55 1.90 -12.56
N ILE A 86 -10.51 1.15 -12.20
CA ILE A 86 -9.15 1.66 -12.00
C ILE A 86 -8.44 1.80 -13.35
N PRO A 87 -8.05 3.00 -13.78
CA PRO A 87 -7.21 3.16 -14.97
C PRO A 87 -5.84 2.49 -14.74
N PRO A 88 -5.29 1.70 -15.69
CA PRO A 88 -3.96 1.09 -15.53
C PRO A 88 -2.85 2.11 -15.21
N LEU A 89 -2.95 3.35 -15.73
CA LEU A 89 -2.03 4.43 -15.43
C LEU A 89 -2.06 4.85 -13.94
N LEU A 90 -3.23 4.84 -13.31
CA LEU A 90 -3.36 5.11 -11.87
C LEU A 90 -2.75 3.98 -11.05
N ALA A 91 -2.96 2.72 -11.46
CA ALA A 91 -2.37 1.55 -10.80
C ALA A 91 -0.82 1.59 -10.85
N ASP A 92 -0.25 1.93 -12.01
CA ASP A 92 1.20 2.16 -12.16
C ASP A 92 1.70 3.34 -11.31
N HIS A 93 0.95 4.44 -11.27
CA HIS A 93 1.33 5.62 -10.49
C HIS A 93 1.49 5.29 -9.00
N VAL A 94 0.50 4.68 -8.37
CA VAL A 94 0.57 4.35 -6.94
C VAL A 94 1.55 3.21 -6.64
N LEU A 95 1.89 2.39 -7.65
CA LEU A 95 3.00 1.43 -7.56
C LEU A 95 4.35 2.15 -7.52
N ARG A 96 4.57 3.16 -8.36
CA ARG A 96 5.82 3.95 -8.35
C ARG A 96 6.02 4.69 -7.04
N GLU A 97 4.94 5.22 -6.45
CA GLU A 97 4.96 5.86 -5.13
C GLU A 97 5.32 4.87 -4.02
N ALA A 98 4.74 3.67 -4.03
CA ALA A 98 5.10 2.63 -3.06
C ALA A 98 6.59 2.22 -3.18
N ASN A 99 7.10 2.09 -4.41
CA ASN A 99 8.53 1.85 -4.64
C ASN A 99 9.42 3.02 -4.19
N HIS A 100 8.94 4.26 -4.33
CA HIS A 100 9.65 5.42 -3.79
C HIS A 100 9.71 5.39 -2.26
N TYR A 101 8.59 5.09 -1.61
CA TYR A 101 8.56 4.96 -0.16
C TYR A 101 9.51 3.87 0.36
N LEU A 102 9.56 2.70 -0.29
CA LEU A 102 10.51 1.65 0.08
C LEU A 102 11.98 2.11 -0.01
N ARG A 103 12.32 2.95 -1.00
CA ARG A 103 13.67 3.53 -1.09
C ARG A 103 13.97 4.44 0.10
N LEU A 104 13.03 5.31 0.48
CA LEU A 104 13.17 6.18 1.66
C LEU A 104 13.35 5.37 2.94
N LEU A 105 12.52 4.34 3.15
CA LEU A 105 12.62 3.44 4.30
C LEU A 105 13.97 2.74 4.37
N THR A 106 14.51 2.31 3.22
CA THR A 106 15.81 1.66 3.16
C THR A 106 16.95 2.62 3.49
N MET A 107 16.82 3.89 3.15
CA MET A 107 17.79 4.93 3.54
C MET A 107 17.75 5.20 5.04
N LEU A 108 16.56 5.24 5.64
CA LEU A 108 16.38 5.45 7.09
C LEU A 108 16.85 4.27 7.95
N LYS A 109 16.92 3.06 7.36
CA LYS A 109 17.41 1.86 8.06
C LYS A 109 18.93 1.81 8.20
N ARG A 110 19.67 2.56 7.37
CA ARG A 110 21.14 2.64 7.40
C ARG A 110 21.60 3.56 8.52
#